data_AF-A0A9D4WN87-F1
#
_entry.id   AF-A0A9D4WN87-F1
#
_cell.length_a   1.000
_cell.length_b   1.000
_cell.length_c   1.000
_cell.angle_alpha   90.00
_cell.angle_beta   90.00
_cell.angle_gamma   90.00
#
_symmetry.space_group_name_H-M   'P 1'
#
loop_
_entity.id
_entity.type
_entity.pdbx_description
1 polymer ?
#
loop_
_entity_poly.entity_id
_entity_poly.type
_entity_poly.pdbx_seq_one_letter_code
_entity_poly.pdbx_strand_id
1 'polypeptide(L)'
;QDFADGGFPSAPGVDTICVFPKNIARLVKGGEEEELLVGLKNDGQSSLKVVAIKASVHLPFDRHLLVQNLVVQVFNNGSVPSSAQASFPYIFSVSKFLQPGPLDLVGTIVYEMDQPP
;
A
#
# COMPACT_ATOMS: atom_id res chain seq x y z
N GLN A 1 -15.82 7.36 -4.53
CA GLN A 1 -16.10 5.93 -4.75
C GLN A 1 -15.60 5.21 -3.52
N ASP A 2 -16.50 4.63 -2.74
CA ASP A 2 -16.19 3.94 -1.50
C ASP A 2 -15.54 2.59 -1.87
N PHE A 3 -14.22 2.50 -1.70
CA PHE A 3 -13.47 1.28 -1.98
C PHE A 3 -13.75 0.31 -0.84
N ALA A 4 -14.82 -0.48 -0.99
CA ALA A 4 -15.30 -1.47 -0.05
C ALA A 4 -14.15 -2.21 0.66
N ASP A 5 -14.33 -2.40 1.97
CA ASP A 5 -13.43 -3.04 2.93
C ASP A 5 -13.20 -4.55 2.69
N GLY A 6 -13.53 -5.04 1.49
CA GLY A 6 -13.28 -6.40 1.03
C GLY A 6 -12.01 -6.44 0.20
N GLY A 7 -10.86 -6.67 0.83
CA GLY A 7 -9.61 -6.93 0.12
C GLY A 7 -9.73 -8.23 -0.67
N PHE A 8 -9.76 -8.15 -2.00
CA PHE A 8 -9.55 -9.32 -2.84
C PHE A 8 -8.08 -9.76 -2.72
N PRO A 9 -7.78 -11.07 -2.79
CA PRO A 9 -6.40 -11.50 -2.98
C PRO A 9 -5.84 -10.87 -4.26
N SER A 10 -4.53 -10.66 -4.30
CA SER A 10 -3.85 -10.18 -5.51
C SER A 10 -4.22 -11.06 -6.71
N ALA A 11 -4.34 -10.43 -7.87
CA ALA A 11 -4.58 -11.14 -9.12
C ALA A 11 -3.44 -12.15 -9.39
N PRO A 12 -3.71 -13.27 -10.09
CA PRO A 12 -2.67 -14.25 -10.39
C PRO A 12 -1.46 -13.62 -11.11
N GLY A 13 -0.26 -13.90 -10.60
CA GLY A 13 0.99 -13.34 -11.13
C GLY A 13 1.32 -11.92 -10.64
N VAL A 14 0.57 -11.37 -9.69
CA VAL A 14 0.84 -10.05 -9.11
C VAL A 14 1.45 -10.19 -7.72
N ASP A 15 2.72 -9.83 -7.60
CA ASP A 15 3.44 -9.82 -6.33
C ASP A 15 3.68 -8.39 -5.83
N THR A 16 3.68 -8.23 -4.51
CA THR A 16 3.91 -6.94 -3.87
C THR A 16 4.99 -7.04 -2.79
N ILE A 17 5.81 -6.01 -2.71
CA ILE A 17 6.78 -5.82 -1.62
C ILE A 17 6.70 -4.39 -1.13
N CYS A 18 7.11 -4.15 0.12
CA CYS A 18 7.26 -2.80 0.64
C CYS A 18 8.58 -2.65 1.40
N VAL A 19 9.21 -1.50 1.24
CA VAL A 19 10.48 -1.18 1.90
C VAL A 19 10.46 0.25 2.40
N PHE A 20 11.05 0.48 3.57
CA PHE A 20 11.32 1.82 4.07
C PHE A 20 12.71 2.25 3.56
N PRO A 21 12.81 3.07 2.49
CA PRO A 21 14.08 3.37 1.84
C PRO A 21 15.06 4.11 2.76
N LYS A 22 14.55 4.94 3.67
CA LYS A 22 15.34 5.79 4.58
C LYS A 22 15.20 5.39 6.06
N ASN A 23 14.40 4.37 6.37
CA ASN A 23 14.05 3.99 7.73
C ASN A 23 14.13 2.48 7.92
N ILE A 24 15.36 1.95 7.88
CA ILE A 24 15.63 0.51 7.99
C ILE A 24 15.18 -0.05 9.35
N ALA A 25 15.20 0.78 10.40
CA ALA A 25 14.73 0.43 11.73
C ALA A 25 13.20 0.31 11.82
N ARG A 26 12.46 0.78 10.80
CA ARG A 26 10.99 0.81 10.73
C ARG A 26 10.37 1.54 11.94
N LEU A 27 11.04 2.60 12.40
CA LEU A 27 10.60 3.42 13.52
C LEU A 27 9.95 4.69 12.98
N VAL A 28 8.63 4.75 13.02
CA VAL A 28 7.85 5.90 12.55
C VAL A 28 7.53 6.82 13.73
N LYS A 29 7.86 8.11 13.60
CA LYS A 29 7.53 9.11 14.61
C LYS A 29 6.14 9.70 14.37
N GLY A 30 5.35 9.80 15.43
CA GLY A 30 4.03 10.43 15.37
C GLY A 30 4.11 11.90 14.97
N GLY A 31 3.34 12.28 13.94
CA GLY A 31 3.27 13.63 13.40
C GLY A 31 4.33 13.98 12.36
N GLU A 32 5.28 13.08 12.07
CA GLU A 32 6.27 13.26 11.01
C GLU A 32 5.86 12.46 9.76
N GLU A 33 6.23 12.97 8.58
CA GLU A 33 6.04 12.25 7.32
C GLU A 33 7.08 11.14 7.15
N GLU A 34 6.63 9.99 6.68
CA GLU A 34 7.45 8.85 6.36
C GLU A 34 7.15 8.39 4.93
N GLU A 35 8.16 7.79 4.31
CA GLU A 35 8.10 7.28 2.95
C GLU A 35 8.21 5.75 2.97
N LEU A 36 7.27 5.08 2.31
CA LEU A 36 7.31 3.66 2.01
C LEU A 36 7.39 3.48 0.50
N LEU A 37 8.36 2.73 0.01
CA LEU A 37 8.41 2.35 -1.39
C LEU A 37 7.67 1.03 -1.58
N VAL A 38 6.60 1.07 -2.36
CA VAL A 38 5.75 -0.09 -2.65
C VAL A 38 6.12 -0.64 -4.03
N GLY A 39 6.74 -1.83 -4.05
CA GLY A 39 7.06 -2.55 -5.27
C GLY A 39 5.89 -3.41 -5.72
N LEU A 40 5.58 -3.35 -7.01
CA LEU A 40 4.58 -4.18 -7.67
C LEU A 40 5.27 -4.90 -8.84
N LYS A 41 5.20 -6.23 -8.85
CA LYS A 41 5.67 -7.06 -9.95
C LYS A 41 4.45 -7.68 -10.63
N ASN A 42 4.38 -7.54 -11.95
CA ASN A 42 3.30 -8.08 -12.76
C ASN A 42 3.85 -9.17 -13.69
N ASP A 43 3.74 -10.42 -13.28
CA ASP A 43 3.96 -11.61 -14.12
C ASP A 43 2.64 -12.12 -14.73
N GLY A 44 1.53 -11.37 -14.56
CA GLY A 44 0.24 -11.65 -15.17
C GLY A 44 0.23 -11.34 -16.67
N GLN A 45 -0.86 -11.71 -17.35
CA GLN A 45 -1.00 -11.56 -18.82
C GLN A 45 -1.48 -10.17 -19.26
N SER A 46 -2.18 -9.43 -18.39
CA SER A 46 -2.70 -8.09 -18.68
C SER A 46 -1.80 -7.01 -18.07
N SER A 47 -1.82 -5.81 -18.65
CA SER A 47 -1.26 -4.63 -17.99
C SER A 47 -2.09 -4.26 -16.77
N LEU A 48 -1.42 -3.84 -15.69
CA LEU A 48 -2.06 -3.27 -14.52
C LEU A 48 -2.00 -1.76 -14.59
N LYS A 49 -3.04 -1.09 -14.11
CA LYS A 49 -3.06 0.35 -13.91
C LYS A 49 -3.31 0.63 -12.44
N VAL A 50 -2.25 0.96 -11.71
CA VAL A 50 -2.34 1.35 -10.30
C VAL A 50 -3.07 2.67 -10.19
N VAL A 51 -4.18 2.68 -9.45
CA VAL A 51 -5.05 3.85 -9.26
C VAL A 51 -4.89 4.46 -7.88
N ALA A 52 -4.62 3.66 -6.86
CA ALA A 52 -4.41 4.16 -5.51
C ALA A 52 -3.59 3.22 -4.64
N ILE A 53 -2.94 3.79 -3.62
CA ILE A 53 -2.44 3.07 -2.46
C ILE A 53 -3.13 3.64 -1.24
N LYS A 54 -3.69 2.77 -0.41
CA LYS A 54 -4.22 3.12 0.91
C LYS A 54 -3.53 2.27 1.95
N ALA A 55 -3.41 2.79 3.16
CA ALA A 55 -2.87 2.03 4.27
C ALA A 55 -3.60 2.36 5.57
N SER A 56 -3.39 1.50 6.54
CA SER A 56 -3.95 1.61 7.87
C SER A 56 -2.99 1.05 8.90
N VAL A 57 -3.11 1.54 10.13
CA VAL A 57 -2.34 1.10 11.28
C VAL A 57 -3.23 0.25 12.17
N HIS A 58 -2.75 -0.92 12.55
CA HIS A 58 -3.48 -1.92 13.31
C HIS A 58 -2.70 -2.34 14.55
N LEU A 59 -3.39 -2.93 15.53
CA LEU A 59 -2.71 -3.57 16.65
C LEU A 59 -2.00 -4.86 16.17
N PRO A 60 -0.80 -5.17 16.69
CA PRO A 60 0.04 -6.26 16.17
C PRO A 60 -0.53 -7.66 16.45
N PHE A 61 -1.40 -7.81 17.45
CA PHE A 61 -1.99 -9.10 17.85
C PHE A 61 -3.34 -9.38 17.18
N ASP A 62 -4.03 -8.34 16.74
CA ASP A 62 -5.32 -8.45 16.07
C ASP A 62 -5.41 -7.42 14.94
N ARG A 63 -5.16 -7.91 13.73
CA ARG A 63 -5.21 -7.10 12.51
C ARG A 63 -6.63 -6.68 12.13
N HIS A 64 -7.67 -7.09 12.86
CA HIS A 64 -9.00 -6.51 12.71
C HIS A 64 -9.18 -5.24 13.54
N LEU A 65 -8.31 -4.99 14.53
CA LEU A 65 -8.36 -3.79 15.36
C LEU A 65 -7.61 -2.64 14.69
N LEU A 66 -8.36 -1.89 13.88
CA LEU A 66 -7.93 -0.65 13.24
C LEU A 66 -7.68 0.44 14.30
N VAL A 67 -6.49 1.02 14.26
CA VAL A 67 -6.07 2.15 15.10
C VAL A 67 -6.20 3.47 14.35
N GLN A 68 -5.77 3.51 13.08
CA GLN A 68 -5.79 4.71 12.26
C GLN A 68 -5.84 4.37 10.77
N ASN A 69 -6.75 5.01 10.03
CA ASN A 69 -6.66 5.06 8.56
C ASN A 69 -5.63 6.12 8.14
N LEU A 70 -4.74 5.76 7.22
CA LEU A 70 -3.75 6.67 6.66
C LEU A 70 -4.25 7.31 5.36
N VAL A 71 -3.45 8.21 4.81
CA VAL A 71 -3.81 8.94 3.58
C VAL A 71 -3.99 7.98 2.40
N VAL A 72 -4.99 8.23 1.56
CA VAL A 72 -5.11 7.54 0.27
C VAL A 72 -4.31 8.32 -0.75
N GLN A 73 -3.32 7.67 -1.37
CA GLN A 73 -2.52 8.27 -2.44
C GLN A 73 -3.03 7.78 -3.79
N VAL A 74 -3.51 8.72 -4.61
CA VAL A 74 -4.07 8.43 -5.93
C VAL A 74 -3.00 8.59 -7.01
N PHE A 75 -2.98 7.67 -7.97
CA PHE A 75 -2.05 7.67 -9.09
C PHE A 75 -2.83 7.83 -10.40
N ASN A 76 -2.48 8.87 -11.17
CA ASN A 76 -3.13 9.12 -12.47
C ASN A 76 -2.54 8.30 -13.61
N ASN A 77 -1.28 7.86 -13.48
CA ASN A 77 -0.53 7.21 -14.55
C ASN A 77 0.38 6.07 -14.05
N GLY A 78 -0.22 5.11 -13.34
CA GLY A 78 0.50 3.98 -12.72
C GLY A 78 0.49 2.70 -13.54
N SER A 79 0.83 2.75 -14.84
CA SER A 79 0.83 1.56 -15.69
C SER A 79 2.01 0.62 -15.38
N VAL A 80 1.71 -0.65 -15.17
CA VAL A 80 2.69 -1.74 -14.98
C VAL A 80 2.38 -2.82 -16.01
N PRO A 81 3.09 -2.83 -17.16
CA PRO A 81 2.89 -3.83 -18.21
C PRO A 81 3.07 -5.26 -17.71
N SER A 82 2.56 -6.22 -18.49
CA SER A 82 2.87 -7.64 -18.26
C SER A 82 4.38 -7.88 -18.31
N SER A 83 4.86 -8.77 -17.45
CA SER A 83 6.27 -9.12 -17.26
C SER A 83 7.17 -7.95 -16.85
N ALA A 84 6.59 -6.94 -16.17
CA ALA A 84 7.31 -5.77 -15.69
C ALA A 84 7.14 -5.58 -14.18
N GLN A 85 8.00 -4.73 -13.61
CA GLN A 85 7.89 -4.31 -12.22
C GLN A 85 8.00 -2.79 -12.13
N ALA A 86 7.29 -2.22 -11.16
CA ALA A 86 7.31 -0.80 -10.87
C ALA A 86 7.35 -0.57 -9.36
N SER A 87 7.79 0.62 -8.96
CA SER A 87 7.81 1.04 -7.57
C SER A 87 7.08 2.37 -7.40
N PHE A 88 6.21 2.44 -6.41
CA PHE A 88 5.38 3.60 -6.11
C PHE A 88 5.73 4.15 -4.72
N PRO A 89 6.11 5.43 -4.61
CA PRO A 89 6.31 6.05 -3.31
C PRO A 89 4.95 6.28 -2.63
N TYR A 90 4.84 5.85 -1.39
CA TYR A 90 3.70 6.09 -0.52
C TYR A 90 4.14 6.94 0.67
N ILE A 91 3.65 8.18 0.73
CA ILE A 91 3.98 9.12 1.81
C ILE A 91 2.82 9.13 2.81
N PHE A 92 3.12 8.95 4.09
CA PHE A 92 2.13 8.94 5.14
C PHE A 92 2.67 9.53 6.44
N SER A 93 1.77 9.85 7.37
CA SER A 93 2.13 10.18 8.75
C SER A 93 1.15 9.50 9.71
N VAL A 94 1.65 9.12 10.87
CA VAL A 94 0.80 8.60 11.96
C VAL A 94 0.48 9.72 12.93
N SER A 95 -0.64 9.63 13.65
CA SER A 95 -1.05 10.67 14.59
C SER A 95 0.02 10.93 15.65
N LYS A 96 0.32 12.21 15.95
CA LYS A 96 1.23 12.58 17.04
C LYS A 96 0.72 12.20 18.44
N PHE A 97 -0.57 11.87 18.54
CA PHE A 97 -1.21 11.43 19.79
C PHE A 97 -1.29 9.91 19.91
N LEU A 98 -0.84 9.20 18.88
CA LEU A 98 -0.76 7.74 18.90
C LEU A 98 0.26 7.31 19.95
N GLN A 99 -0.13 6.36 20.79
CA GLN A 99 0.77 5.84 21.81
C GLN A 99 1.94 5.10 21.15
N PRO A 100 3.19 5.31 21.60
CA PRO A 100 4.33 4.56 21.10
C PRO A 100 4.15 3.06 21.36
N GLY A 101 4.49 2.24 20.37
CA GLY A 101 4.41 0.79 20.53
C GLY A 101 4.54 0.03 19.21
N PRO A 102 4.62 -1.30 19.28
CA PRO A 102 4.55 -2.14 18.09
C PRO A 102 3.16 -2.02 17.46
N LEU A 103 3.13 -1.77 16.16
CA LEU A 103 1.91 -1.64 15.36
C LEU A 103 2.13 -2.29 14.00
N ASP A 104 1.06 -2.83 13.44
CA ASP A 104 1.08 -3.40 12.10
C ASP A 104 0.66 -2.33 11.08
N LEU A 105 1.46 -2.17 10.03
CA LEU A 105 1.11 -1.36 8.86
C LEU A 105 0.50 -2.29 7.80
N VAL A 106 -0.76 -2.06 7.46
CA VAL A 106 -1.49 -2.83 6.44
C VAL A 106 -1.70 -1.93 5.23
N GLY A 107 -1.19 -2.34 4.08
CA GLY A 107 -1.31 -1.60 2.82
C GLY A 107 -2.23 -2.33 1.83
N THR A 108 -2.97 -1.57 1.04
CA THR A 108 -3.75 -2.06 -0.10
C THR A 108 -3.39 -1.25 -1.34
N ILE A 109 -3.00 -1.95 -2.39
CA ILE A 109 -2.81 -1.37 -3.71
C ILE A 109 -4.08 -1.62 -4.50
N VAL A 110 -4.67 -0.55 -5.03
CA VAL A 110 -5.82 -0.62 -5.91
C VAL A 110 -5.32 -0.44 -7.33
N TYR A 111 -5.68 -1.38 -8.21
CA TYR A 111 -5.32 -1.35 -9.61
C TYR A 111 -6.46 -1.87 -10.48
N GLU A 112 -6.51 -1.39 -11.71
CA GLU A 112 -7.38 -1.87 -12.78
C GLU A 112 -6.57 -2.80 -13.68
N MET A 113 -7.23 -3.78 -14.29
CA MET A 113 -6.63 -4.63 -15.33
C MET A 113 -7.27 -4.28 -16.66
N ASP A 114 -6.47 -4.12 -17.69
CA ASP A 114 -6.99 -4.04 -19.04
C ASP A 114 -7.55 -5.41 -19.42
N GLN A 115 -8.88 -5.56 -19.33
CA GLN A 115 -9.58 -6.70 -19.90
C GLN A 115 -9.88 -6.39 -21.37
N PRO A 116 -9.47 -7.25 -22.32
CA PRO A 116 -10.02 -7.17 -23.66
C PRO A 116 -11.54 -7.43 -23.63
N PRO A 117 -12.31 -6.79 -24.53
CA PRO A 117 -13.77 -6.92 -24.59
C PRO A 117 -14.26 -8.34 -24.88
#